data_AF-A0A8G2BK90-F1
#
_entry.id   AF-A0A8G2BK90-F1
#
_cell.length_a   1.000
_cell.length_b   1.000
_cell.length_c   1.000
_cell.angle_alpha   90.00
_cell.angle_beta   90.00
_cell.angle_gamma   90.00
#
_symmetry.space_group_name_H-M   'P 1'
#
loop_
_entity.id
_entity.type
_entity.pdbx_description
1 polymer ?
#
loop_
_entity_poly.entity_id
_entity_poly.type
_entity_poly.pdbx_seq_one_letter_code
_entity_poly.pdbx_strand_id
1 'polypeptide(L)' 'MPRTLMTAAALAAGALALSACGNTATERGVTGAGLGGAAGYAVGAPLLGAAAGGATGAFTEEDDINLGSPIWDWD' A
#
# COMPACT_ATOMS: atom_id res chain seq x y z
N MET A 1 -13.66 3.99 -27.26
CA MET A 1 -12.23 3.65 -27.16
C MET A 1 -11.49 4.23 -25.94
N PRO A 2 -11.70 5.47 -25.45
CA PRO A 2 -10.91 5.97 -24.30
C PRO A 2 -11.30 5.29 -22.97
N ARG A 3 -12.58 4.93 -22.80
CA ARG A 3 -13.09 4.30 -21.56
C ARG A 3 -12.48 2.92 -21.28
N THR A 4 -12.33 2.08 -22.30
CA THR A 4 -11.77 0.72 -22.16
C THR A 4 -10.28 0.77 -21.81
N LEU A 5 -9.54 1.74 -22.36
CA LEU A 5 -8.13 1.96 -22.05
C LEU A 5 -7.95 2.44 -20.60
N MET A 6 -8.83 3.34 -20.14
CA MET A 6 -8.84 3.83 -18.75
C MET A 6 -9.10 2.70 -17.74
N THR A 7 -10.07 1.82 -18.00
CA THR A 7 -10.33 0.67 -17.12
C THR A 7 -9.17 -0.33 -17.09
N ALA A 8 -8.54 -0.61 -18.24
CA ALA A 8 -7.38 -1.49 -18.28
C ALA A 8 -6.18 -0.90 -17.51
N ALA A 9 -5.94 0.41 -17.64
CA ALA A 9 -4.89 1.10 -16.90
C ALA A 9 -5.16 1.11 -15.38
N ALA A 10 -6.42 1.30 -14.96
CA ALA A 10 -6.79 1.26 -13.55
C ALA A 10 -6.62 -0.15 -12.94
N LEU A 11 -7.00 -1.19 -13.68
CA LEU A 11 -6.79 -2.60 -13.28
C LEU A 11 -5.31 -2.94 -13.15
N ALA A 12 -4.49 -2.54 -14.12
CA ALA A 12 -3.04 -2.75 -14.07
C ALA A 12 -2.43 -2.01 -12.86
N ALA A 13 -2.76 -0.73 -12.68
CA ALA A 13 -2.28 0.06 -11.55
C ALA A 13 -2.70 -0.55 -10.19
N GLY A 14 -3.90 -1.09 -10.08
CA GLY A 14 -4.36 -1.80 -8.88
C GLY A 14 -3.55 -3.07 -8.59
N ALA A 15 -3.26 -3.88 -9.61
CA ALA A 15 -2.44 -5.08 -9.46
C ALA A 15 -0.99 -4.75 -9.05
N LEU A 16 -0.41 -3.71 -9.65
CA LEU A 16 0.91 -3.19 -9.31
C LEU A 16 0.93 -2.62 -7.88
N ALA A 17 -0.10 -1.87 -7.47
CA ALA A 17 -0.23 -1.33 -6.13
C ALA A 17 -0.36 -2.44 -5.06
N LEU A 18 -1.07 -3.53 -5.36
CA LEU A 18 -1.15 -4.70 -4.49
C LEU A 18 0.24 -5.35 -4.29
N SER A 19 1.01 -5.51 -5.37
CA SER A 19 2.39 -6.04 -5.26
C SER A 19 3.36 -5.08 -4.56
N ALA A 20 3.08 -3.77 -4.61
CA ALA A 20 3.91 -2.74 -4.00
C ALA A 20 3.60 -2.48 -2.51
N CYS A 21 2.52 -3.06 -1.97
CA CYS A 21 2.21 -2.95 -0.54
C CYS A 21 3.28 -3.60 0.37
N GLY A 22 4.16 -4.44 -0.20
CA GLY A 22 5.44 -4.82 0.38
C GLY A 22 5.39 -5.95 1.42
N ASN A 23 6.35 -6.86 1.32
CA ASN A 23 6.56 -7.98 2.26
C ASN A 23 7.70 -7.67 3.25
N THR A 24 8.35 -6.51 3.11
CA THR A 24 9.39 -6.05 4.03
C THR A 24 9.01 -4.73 4.65
N ALA A 25 9.47 -4.47 5.88
CA ALA A 25 9.16 -3.23 6.61
C ALA A 25 9.55 -1.96 5.82
N THR A 26 10.64 -2.00 5.04
CA THR A 26 11.07 -0.87 4.20
C THR A 26 10.10 -0.60 3.06
N GLU A 27 9.62 -1.64 2.38
CA GLU A 27 8.65 -1.49 1.28
C GLU A 27 7.31 -0.99 1.82
N ARG A 28 6.84 -1.55 2.94
CA ARG A 28 5.64 -1.10 3.65
C ARG A 28 5.77 0.35 4.12
N GLY A 29 6.93 0.75 4.62
CA GLY A 29 7.22 2.13 5.02
C GLY A 29 7.21 3.11 3.85
N VAL A 30 7.84 2.78 2.72
CA VAL A 30 7.84 3.66 1.54
C VAL A 30 6.44 3.79 0.94
N THR A 31 5.71 2.67 0.82
CA THR A 31 4.35 2.66 0.27
C THR A 31 3.36 3.35 1.23
N GLY A 32 3.51 3.12 2.54
CA GLY A 32 2.75 3.81 3.59
C GLY A 32 3.00 5.32 3.58
N ALA A 33 4.23 5.77 3.32
CA ALA A 33 4.54 7.19 3.18
C ALA A 33 3.91 7.80 1.92
N GLY A 34 3.92 7.07 0.79
CA GLY A 34 3.27 7.51 -0.44
C GLY A 34 1.76 7.66 -0.30
N LEU A 35 1.09 6.63 0.22
CA LEU A 35 -0.36 6.61 0.43
C LEU A 35 -0.78 7.61 1.52
N GLY A 36 -0.05 7.64 2.64
CA GLY A 36 -0.27 8.59 3.72
C GLY A 36 -0.08 10.03 3.25
N GLY A 37 0.90 10.29 2.38
CA GLY A 37 1.12 11.62 1.80
C GLY A 37 -0.01 12.05 0.87
N ALA A 38 -0.51 11.14 0.05
CA ALA A 38 -1.67 11.38 -0.81
C ALA A 38 -2.95 11.65 -0.01
N ALA A 39 -3.21 10.86 1.04
CA ALA A 39 -4.33 11.10 1.95
C ALA A 39 -4.16 12.40 2.74
N GLY A 40 -2.95 12.68 3.22
CA GLY A 40 -2.58 13.91 3.91
C GLY A 40 -2.78 15.15 3.03
N TYR A 41 -2.52 15.04 1.72
CA TYR A 41 -2.79 16.13 0.77
C TYR A 41 -4.26 16.53 0.74
N ALA A 42 -5.19 15.58 0.84
CA ALA A 42 -6.63 15.85 0.85
C ALA A 42 -7.08 16.68 2.07
N VAL A 43 -6.36 16.60 3.19
CA VAL A 43 -6.63 17.33 4.43
C VAL A 43 -5.64 18.48 4.69
N GLY A 44 -4.80 18.83 3.72
CA GLY A 44 -3.83 19.93 3.83
C GLY A 44 -2.58 19.62 4.66
N ALA A 45 -2.34 18.35 4.99
CA ALA A 45 -1.24 17.89 5.81
C ALA A 45 -0.40 16.78 5.13
N PRO A 46 0.12 17.00 3.91
CA PRO A 46 0.78 15.95 3.12
C PRO A 46 2.03 15.37 3.79
N LEU A 47 2.85 16.20 4.43
CA LEU A 47 4.07 15.74 5.12
C LEU A 47 3.73 14.93 6.38
N LEU A 48 2.72 15.35 7.14
CA LEU A 48 2.28 14.61 8.33
C LEU A 48 1.64 13.28 7.94
N GLY A 49 0.83 13.26 6.87
CA GLY A 49 0.28 12.03 6.33
C GLY A 49 1.36 11.07 5.85
N ALA A 50 2.37 11.57 5.13
CA ALA A 50 3.49 10.76 4.67
C ALA A 50 4.34 10.23 5.83
N ALA A 51 4.63 11.07 6.82
CA ALA A 51 5.38 10.66 8.01
C ALA A 51 4.62 9.62 8.83
N ALA A 52 3.32 9.82 9.06
CA ALA A 52 2.49 8.89 9.83
C ALA A 52 2.31 7.55 9.10
N GLY A 53 1.99 7.58 7.80
CA GLY A 53 1.83 6.37 7.00
C GLY A 53 3.15 5.62 6.83
N GLY A 54 4.26 6.34 6.66
CA GLY A 54 5.58 5.74 6.53
C GLY A 54 6.10 5.14 7.83
N ALA A 55 5.91 5.83 8.95
CA ALA A 55 6.21 5.28 10.28
C ALA A 55 5.37 4.03 10.54
N THR A 56 4.07 4.07 10.27
CA THR A 56 3.19 2.91 10.47
C THR A 56 3.65 1.71 9.64
N GLY A 57 4.03 1.90 8.38
CA GLY A 57 4.54 0.83 7.52
C GLY A 57 5.94 0.34 7.90
N ALA A 58 6.82 1.21 8.41
CA ALA A 58 8.18 0.85 8.81
C ALA A 58 8.27 0.19 10.19
N PHE A 59 7.32 0.50 11.09
CA PHE A 59 7.26 -0.07 12.43
C PHE A 59 6.33 -1.29 12.54
N THR A 60 5.58 -1.64 11.49
CA THR A 60 4.73 -2.84 11.47
C THR A 60 5.49 -3.98 10.83
N GLU A 61 5.74 -5.04 11.60
CA GLU A 61 6.38 -6.25 11.08
C GLU A 61 5.38 -7.15 10.32
N GLU A 62 5.87 -8.05 9.47
CA GLU A 62 5.03 -9.03 8.76
C GLU A 62 4.19 -9.85 9.75
N ASP A 63 4.81 -10.20 10.88
CA ASP A 63 4.24 -11.02 11.94
C ASP A 63 3.20 -10.29 12.81
N ASP A 64 3.20 -8.95 12.85
CA ASP A 64 2.20 -8.15 13.55
C ASP A 64 0.82 -8.18 12.85
N ILE A 65 0.82 -8.47 11.54
CA ILE A 65 -0.36 -8.63 10.68
C ILE A 65 -0.45 -10.10 10.21
N ASN A 66 -0.08 -11.05 11.07
CA ASN A 66 -0.21 -12.46 10.73
C ASN A 66 -1.69 -12.91 10.80
N LEU A 67 -2.35 -12.97 9.64
CA LEU A 67 -3.74 -13.43 9.51
C LEU A 67 -3.88 -14.97 9.54
N GLY A 68 -2.82 -15.69 9.94
CA GLY A 68 -2.73 -17.14 9.92
C GLY A 68 -2.38 -17.69 8.54
N SER A 69 -2.10 -19.00 8.48
CA SER A 69 -1.85 -19.70 7.22
C SER A 69 -3.06 -19.55 6.29
N PRO A 70 -2.84 -19.16 5.04
CA PRO A 70 -3.94 -18.97 4.12
C PRO A 70 -4.71 -20.28 3.88
N ILE A 71 -6.04 -20.21 3.71
CA ILE A 71 -6.89 -21.41 3.51
C ILE A 71 -6.65 -22.13 2.17
N TRP A 72 -5.68 -21.70 1.38
CA TRP A 72 -5.23 -22.37 0.16
C TRP A 72 -3.86 -23.01 0.32
N ASP A 73 -3.24 -22.89 1.50
CA ASP A 73 -2.01 -23.56 1.89
C ASP A 73 -2.36 -24.99 2.36
N TRP A 74 -2.74 -25.83 1.40
CA TRP A 74 -2.99 -27.25 1.61
C TRP A 74 -1.76 -28.05 1.14
N ASP A 75 -0.67 -27.94 1.90
CA ASP A 75 0.37 -28.99 1.93
C ASP A 75 0.07 -29.97 3.08
#